data_AF-A0A7S3SID2-F1
#
_entry.id   AF-A0A7S3SID2-F1
#
_cell.length_a   1.000
_cell.length_b   1.000
_cell.length_c   1.000
_cell.angle_alpha   90.00
_cell.angle_beta   90.00
_cell.angle_gamma   90.00
#
_symmetry.space_group_name_H-M   'P 1'
#
loop_
_entity.id
_entity.type
_entity.pdbx_description
1 polymer ?
#
loop_
_entity_poly.entity_id
_entity_poly.type
_entity_poly.pdbx_seq_one_letter_code
_entity_poly.pdbx_strand_id
1 'polypeptide(L)'
;MEETLEARTISANGVCPAFAHTRRQLFNMYHERYLSECERLSDEASAKDGAAFKMMPFECSSNGMSGTFGWAKIKARLLKLHESLRAEIETWRRQGAEQTRLLRASHDASVNSCVHYLLQQEERIKREIPEGASIGADPANACVWTATLFGPPDSPWDGGMFTVEMVFPPDFPDAPPAVRFTTPLFHPQINGQGVPYLRCLVMWTYAEPKERTIATVMRQLVGLFAHDPSPEPATHINPAAAALHFSRSEEERKESKRRVKRCVQRSMDM
;
A
#
# COMPACT_ATOMS: atom_id res chain seq x y z
N MET A 1 28.68 24.03 16.98
CA MET A 1 28.10 22.68 16.86
C MET A 1 26.90 22.66 17.77
N GLU A 2 25.85 23.36 17.33
CA GLU A 2 24.54 23.44 17.99
C GLU A 2 23.56 23.36 16.83
N GLU A 3 22.91 22.20 16.70
CA GLU A 3 21.85 21.96 15.73
C GLU A 3 20.65 22.83 16.12
N THR A 4 20.40 23.86 15.32
CA THR A 4 19.14 24.58 15.31
C THR A 4 18.03 23.60 14.90
N LEU A 5 17.28 23.11 15.89
CA LEU A 5 15.94 22.55 15.68
C LEU A 5 15.06 23.63 15.05
N GLU A 6 14.98 23.66 13.72
CA GLU A 6 13.94 24.43 13.04
C GLU A 6 12.58 23.81 13.37
N ALA A 7 11.78 24.63 14.06
CA ALA A 7 10.42 24.34 14.46
C ALA A 7 9.59 23.95 13.23
N ARG A 8 9.28 22.65 13.12
CA ARG A 8 8.29 22.13 12.18
C ARG A 8 6.95 22.78 12.49
N THR A 9 6.52 23.68 11.61
CA THR A 9 5.23 24.35 11.67
C THR A 9 4.12 23.31 11.79
N ILE A 10 3.41 23.33 12.92
CA ILE A 10 2.23 22.51 13.14
C ILE A 10 1.17 23.03 12.17
N SER A 11 0.79 22.21 11.19
CA SER A 11 -0.36 22.45 10.32
C SER A 11 -1.57 22.85 11.18
N ALA A 12 -2.33 23.87 10.74
CA ALA A 12 -3.43 24.51 11.47
C ALA A 12 -4.53 23.55 12.01
N ASN A 13 -4.50 22.27 11.64
CA ASN A 13 -5.41 21.22 12.10
C ASN A 13 -4.86 20.33 13.23
N GLY A 14 -3.69 20.63 13.81
CA GLY A 14 -3.16 19.91 14.99
C GLY A 14 -2.80 18.44 14.75
N VAL A 15 -2.85 17.95 13.52
CA VAL A 15 -2.39 16.62 13.13
C VAL A 15 -1.02 16.76 12.49
N CYS A 16 0.01 16.19 13.11
CA CYS A 16 1.32 16.06 12.47
C CYS A 16 1.14 15.32 11.13
N PRO A 17 1.48 15.95 9.97
CA PRO A 17 1.25 15.35 8.65
C PRO A 17 1.92 13.98 8.49
N ALA A 18 3.10 13.81 9.09
CA ALA A 18 3.87 12.56 9.05
C ALA A 18 3.11 11.36 9.59
N PHE A 19 2.53 11.50 10.78
CA PHE A 19 1.76 10.42 11.39
C PHE A 19 0.44 10.17 10.64
N ALA A 20 -0.08 11.16 9.91
CA ALA A 20 -1.23 10.97 9.04
C ALA A 20 -0.88 10.08 7.83
N HIS A 21 0.23 10.32 7.14
CA HIS A 21 0.63 9.51 5.98
C HIS A 21 0.88 8.04 6.37
N THR A 22 1.68 7.79 7.41
CA THR A 22 1.99 6.42 7.86
C THR A 22 0.71 5.65 8.22
N ARG A 23 -0.21 6.27 8.98
CA ARG A 23 -1.49 5.64 9.33
C ARG A 23 -2.36 5.37 8.10
N ARG A 24 -2.39 6.28 7.14
CA ARG A 24 -3.14 6.08 5.88
C ARG A 24 -2.58 4.90 5.08
N GLN A 25 -1.26 4.78 4.98
CA GLN A 25 -0.61 3.66 4.29
C GLN A 25 -0.89 2.32 4.98
N LEU A 26 -0.70 2.26 6.30
CA LEU A 26 -1.03 1.07 7.07
C LEU A 26 -2.52 0.72 6.93
N PHE A 27 -3.41 1.68 7.12
CA PHE A 27 -4.85 1.43 6.97
C PHE A 27 -5.19 0.86 5.60
N ASN A 28 -4.61 1.41 4.52
CA ASN A 28 -4.80 0.89 3.17
C ASN A 28 -4.32 -0.57 3.04
N MET A 29 -3.13 -0.88 3.54
CA MET A 29 -2.52 -2.22 3.47
C MET A 29 -3.34 -3.27 4.26
N TYR A 30 -3.79 -2.94 5.48
CA TYR A 30 -4.49 -3.88 6.38
C TYR A 30 -6.02 -3.81 6.32
N HIS A 31 -6.61 -2.97 5.47
CA HIS A 31 -8.05 -2.74 5.46
C HIS A 31 -8.89 -4.03 5.38
N GLU A 32 -8.55 -4.93 4.45
CA GLU A 32 -9.27 -6.21 4.30
C GLU A 32 -9.13 -7.09 5.55
N ARG A 33 -7.98 -7.06 6.22
CA ARG A 33 -7.77 -7.76 7.49
C ARG A 33 -8.65 -7.19 8.59
N TYR A 34 -8.78 -5.86 8.69
CA TYR A 34 -9.68 -5.26 9.68
C TYR A 34 -11.14 -5.68 9.44
N LEU A 35 -11.59 -5.72 8.19
CA LEU A 35 -12.94 -6.18 7.86
C LEU A 35 -13.14 -7.65 8.18
N SER A 36 -12.20 -8.52 7.80
CA SER A 36 -12.26 -9.96 8.07
C SER A 36 -12.26 -10.28 9.56
N GLU A 37 -11.48 -9.56 10.37
CA GLU A 37 -11.52 -9.72 11.83
C GLU A 37 -12.84 -9.23 12.43
N CYS A 38 -13.42 -8.14 11.92
CA CYS A 38 -14.75 -7.70 12.36
C CYS A 38 -15.80 -8.77 12.09
N GLU A 39 -15.76 -9.40 10.92
CA GLU A 39 -16.67 -10.49 10.56
C GLU A 39 -16.46 -11.70 11.47
N ARG A 40 -15.21 -12.19 11.57
CA ARG A 40 -14.84 -13.34 12.40
C ARG A 40 -15.30 -13.17 13.86
N LEU A 41 -15.06 -12.00 14.45
CA LEU A 41 -15.45 -11.71 15.83
C LEU A 41 -16.96 -11.51 15.99
N SER A 42 -17.64 -10.97 14.97
CA SER A 42 -19.10 -10.80 15.02
C SER A 42 -19.86 -12.12 15.01
N ASP A 43 -19.26 -13.19 14.49
CA ASP A 43 -19.82 -14.54 14.48
C ASP A 43 -19.63 -15.28 15.82
N GLU A 44 -18.70 -14.83 16.67
CA GLU A 44 -18.47 -15.43 17.99
C GLU A 44 -19.66 -15.19 18.93
N ALA A 45 -20.22 -16.26 19.49
CA ALA A 45 -21.42 -16.17 20.33
C ALA A 45 -21.30 -15.22 21.52
N SER A 46 -20.10 -15.10 22.10
CA SER A 46 -19.78 -14.21 23.22
C SER A 46 -19.48 -12.76 22.83
N ALA A 47 -19.30 -12.47 21.53
CA ALA A 47 -18.88 -11.17 21.02
C ALA A 47 -19.74 -10.67 19.85
N LYS A 48 -20.97 -11.17 19.72
CA LYS A 48 -21.91 -10.74 18.68
C LYS A 48 -22.16 -9.24 18.71
N ASP A 49 -22.49 -8.66 17.56
CA ASP A 49 -22.90 -7.26 17.47
C ASP A 49 -24.08 -6.97 18.42
N GLY A 50 -23.98 -5.89 19.18
CA GLY A 50 -24.93 -5.52 20.23
C GLY A 50 -24.83 -6.31 21.55
N ALA A 51 -24.04 -7.38 21.61
CA ALA A 51 -23.85 -8.12 22.86
C ALA A 51 -23.08 -7.28 23.88
N ALA A 52 -23.44 -7.39 25.16
CA ALA A 52 -22.76 -6.68 26.23
C ALA A 52 -21.34 -7.20 26.43
N PHE A 53 -20.41 -6.31 26.76
CA PHE A 53 -19.08 -6.69 27.16
C PHE A 53 -19.14 -7.55 28.43
N LYS A 54 -18.40 -8.66 28.41
CA LYS A 54 -18.25 -9.50 29.58
C LYS A 54 -17.24 -8.83 30.52
N MET A 55 -17.65 -8.54 31.75
CA MET A 55 -16.71 -8.08 32.78
C MET A 55 -15.62 -9.14 32.98
N MET A 56 -14.38 -8.68 33.01
CA MET A 56 -13.24 -9.57 33.27
C MET A 56 -13.25 -9.99 34.75
N PRO A 57 -12.64 -11.14 35.12
CA PRO A 57 -12.67 -11.64 36.50
C PRO A 57 -12.13 -10.67 37.57
N PHE A 58 -11.32 -9.69 37.16
CA PHE A 58 -10.74 -8.66 38.03
C PHE A 58 -11.53 -7.34 38.03
N GLU A 59 -12.57 -7.22 37.19
CA GLU A 59 -13.45 -6.05 37.15
C GLU A 59 -14.55 -6.18 38.20
N CYS A 60 -14.77 -5.11 38.96
CA CYS A 60 -15.83 -5.01 39.97
C CYS A 60 -16.71 -3.78 39.67
N SER A 61 -17.82 -3.63 40.40
CA SER A 61 -18.79 -2.55 40.16
C SER A 61 -18.19 -1.14 40.14
N SER A 62 -17.09 -0.91 40.86
CA SER A 62 -16.39 0.39 40.90
C SER A 62 -15.30 0.57 39.84
N ASN A 63 -14.93 -0.47 39.09
CA ASN A 63 -13.88 -0.44 38.06
C ASN A 63 -14.15 -1.41 36.90
N GLY A 64 -15.40 -1.47 36.44
CA GLY A 64 -15.83 -2.35 35.35
C GLY A 64 -15.95 -1.63 34.02
N MET A 65 -15.66 -2.32 32.93
CA MET A 65 -15.95 -1.83 31.58
C MET A 65 -17.37 -2.25 31.20
N SER A 66 -18.24 -1.28 30.95
CA SER A 66 -19.60 -1.53 30.45
C SER A 66 -19.75 -1.03 29.02
N GLY A 67 -20.54 -1.73 28.22
CA GLY A 67 -20.75 -1.40 26.82
C GLY A 67 -21.23 -2.59 26.02
N THR A 68 -21.37 -2.38 24.71
CA THR A 68 -21.77 -3.40 23.75
C THR A 68 -20.82 -3.43 22.56
N PHE A 69 -20.65 -4.60 21.96
CA PHE A 69 -19.92 -4.72 20.70
C PHE A 69 -20.67 -3.95 19.61
N GLY A 70 -19.94 -3.14 18.84
CA GLY A 70 -20.49 -2.33 17.75
C GLY A 70 -19.81 -2.63 16.42
N TRP A 71 -19.61 -3.91 16.11
CA TRP A 71 -18.96 -4.39 14.90
C TRP A 71 -19.59 -3.84 13.62
N ALA A 72 -20.92 -3.76 13.53
CA ALA A 72 -21.59 -3.21 12.35
C ALA A 72 -21.21 -1.74 12.12
N LYS A 73 -21.18 -0.94 13.19
CA LYS A 73 -20.76 0.46 13.15
C LYS A 73 -19.28 0.61 12.83
N ILE A 74 -18.43 -0.26 13.38
CA ILE A 74 -16.99 -0.27 13.08
C ILE A 74 -16.78 -0.61 11.60
N LYS A 75 -17.39 -1.68 11.09
CA LYS A 75 -17.32 -2.10 9.69
C LYS A 75 -17.75 -0.98 8.74
N ALA A 76 -18.89 -0.34 9.00
CA ALA A 76 -19.37 0.79 8.20
C ALA A 76 -18.38 1.96 8.18
N ARG A 77 -17.73 2.27 9.32
CA ARG A 77 -16.70 3.32 9.39
C ARG A 77 -15.44 2.93 8.62
N LEU A 78 -14.99 1.68 8.72
CA LEU A 78 -13.82 1.18 7.98
C LEU A 78 -14.06 1.28 6.46
N LEU A 79 -15.23 0.82 5.99
CA LEU A 79 -15.62 0.93 4.58
C LEU A 79 -15.65 2.39 4.11
N LYS A 80 -16.30 3.28 4.86
CA LYS A 80 -16.33 4.71 4.53
C LYS A 80 -14.95 5.35 4.50
N LEU A 81 -14.05 4.99 5.42
CA LEU A 81 -12.67 5.47 5.41
C LEU A 81 -11.90 4.99 4.18
N HIS A 82 -12.10 3.72 3.81
CA HIS A 82 -11.50 3.15 2.61
C HIS A 82 -12.00 3.86 1.35
N GLU A 83 -13.31 4.05 1.20
CA GLU A 83 -13.93 4.79 0.11
C GLU A 83 -13.36 6.21 -0.02
N SER A 84 -13.25 6.95 1.08
CA SER A 84 -12.65 8.28 1.09
C SER A 84 -11.21 8.27 0.59
N LEU A 85 -10.39 7.29 1.00
CA LEU A 85 -9.01 7.17 0.51
C LEU A 85 -8.94 6.83 -0.98
N ARG A 86 -9.90 6.06 -1.52
CA ARG A 86 -9.94 5.78 -2.97
C ARG A 86 -10.39 7.01 -3.75
N ALA A 87 -11.41 7.71 -3.27
CA ALA A 87 -11.87 8.95 -3.89
C ALA A 87 -10.79 10.04 -3.91
N GLU A 88 -9.90 10.06 -2.90
CA GLU A 88 -8.75 10.95 -2.88
C GLU A 88 -7.73 10.62 -3.98
N ILE A 89 -7.40 9.35 -4.18
CA ILE A 89 -6.52 8.90 -5.28
C ILE A 89 -7.12 9.28 -6.65
N GLU A 90 -8.43 9.11 -6.83
CA GLU A 90 -9.12 9.53 -8.06
C GLU A 90 -9.12 11.06 -8.26
N THR A 91 -9.06 11.81 -7.16
CA THR A 91 -8.88 13.26 -7.22
C THR A 91 -7.47 13.63 -7.69
N TRP A 92 -6.44 12.92 -7.21
CA TRP A 92 -5.07 13.09 -7.70
C TRP A 92 -4.98 12.79 -9.20
N ARG A 93 -5.63 11.73 -9.68
CA ARG A 93 -5.67 11.40 -11.11
C ARG A 93 -6.25 12.54 -11.94
N ARG A 94 -7.42 13.05 -11.56
CA ARG A 94 -8.09 14.14 -12.30
C ARG A 94 -7.23 15.40 -12.34
N GLN A 95 -6.62 15.76 -11.21
CA GLN A 95 -5.71 16.90 -11.13
C GLN A 95 -4.46 16.71 -11.98
N GLY A 96 -3.82 15.54 -11.91
CA GLY A 96 -2.63 15.21 -12.70
C GLY A 96 -2.89 15.22 -14.21
N ALA A 97 -4.03 14.68 -14.65
CA ALA A 97 -4.42 14.70 -16.06
C ALA A 97 -4.64 16.12 -16.57
N GLU A 98 -5.35 16.94 -15.80
CA GLU A 98 -5.59 18.33 -16.16
C GLU A 98 -4.30 19.14 -16.22
N GLN A 99 -3.41 18.97 -15.25
CA GLN A 99 -2.13 19.67 -15.20
C GLN A 99 -1.19 19.21 -16.32
N THR A 100 -1.17 17.91 -16.64
CA THR A 100 -0.41 17.36 -17.77
C THR A 100 -0.89 17.98 -19.08
N ARG A 101 -2.22 18.09 -19.27
CA ARG A 101 -2.82 18.72 -20.44
C ARG A 101 -2.43 20.19 -20.56
N LEU A 102 -2.54 20.95 -19.47
CA LEU A 102 -2.21 22.38 -19.45
C LEU A 102 -0.73 22.63 -19.76
N LEU A 103 0.18 21.91 -19.10
CA LEU A 103 1.62 22.05 -19.31
C LEU A 103 2.02 21.82 -20.77
N ARG A 104 1.43 20.80 -21.41
CA ARG A 104 1.70 20.49 -22.83
C ARG A 104 1.09 21.49 -23.80
N ALA A 105 -0.05 22.09 -23.45
CA ALA A 105 -0.69 23.10 -24.29
C ALA A 105 0.03 24.45 -24.22
N SER A 106 0.43 24.90 -23.03
CA SER A 106 1.01 26.23 -22.83
C SER A 106 2.52 26.31 -23.09
N HIS A 107 3.25 25.18 -23.02
CA HIS A 107 4.72 25.16 -22.91
C HIS A 107 5.26 26.04 -21.76
N ASP A 108 4.39 26.43 -20.82
CA ASP A 108 4.72 27.32 -19.72
C ASP A 108 5.07 26.48 -18.49
N ALA A 109 6.36 26.45 -18.18
CA ALA A 109 6.91 25.74 -17.02
C ALA A 109 6.47 26.34 -15.66
N SER A 110 5.76 27.48 -15.66
CA SER A 110 5.19 28.07 -14.43
C SER A 110 3.97 27.30 -13.90
N VAL A 111 3.38 26.40 -14.71
CA VAL A 111 2.19 25.61 -14.34
C VAL A 111 2.59 24.31 -13.63
N ASN A 112 2.77 24.42 -12.32
CA ASN A 112 2.83 23.35 -11.30
C ASN A 112 4.13 22.54 -11.15
N SER A 113 4.60 22.42 -9.90
CA SER A 113 5.86 21.78 -9.53
C SER A 113 5.84 20.25 -9.68
N CYS A 114 4.74 19.57 -9.32
CA CYS A 114 4.73 18.10 -9.24
C CYS A 114 4.80 17.42 -10.61
N VAL A 115 3.95 17.81 -11.57
CA VAL A 115 3.98 17.25 -12.93
C VAL A 115 5.34 17.47 -13.60
N HIS A 116 5.87 18.69 -13.52
CA HIS A 116 7.18 19.00 -14.08
C HIS A 116 8.29 18.19 -13.38
N TYR A 117 8.23 18.08 -12.05
CA TYR A 117 9.16 17.26 -11.27
C TYR A 117 9.12 15.78 -11.69
N LEU A 118 7.92 15.21 -11.88
CA LEU A 118 7.74 13.81 -12.29
C LEU A 118 8.28 13.56 -13.69
N LEU A 119 8.04 14.45 -14.66
CA LEU A 119 8.63 14.33 -16.00
C LEU A 119 10.16 14.34 -15.94
N GLN A 120 10.75 15.17 -15.07
CA GLN A 120 12.19 15.12 -14.82
C GLN A 120 12.63 13.82 -14.15
N GLN A 121 11.83 13.28 -13.21
CA GLN A 121 12.12 11.99 -12.59
C GLN A 121 12.03 10.82 -13.59
N GLU A 122 11.18 10.91 -14.61
CA GLU A 122 11.02 9.88 -15.64
C GLU A 122 12.33 9.69 -16.42
N GLU A 123 13.01 10.79 -16.78
CA GLU A 123 14.31 10.70 -17.43
C GLU A 123 15.41 10.16 -16.51
N ARG A 124 15.32 10.43 -15.20
CA ARG A 124 16.27 9.91 -14.21
C ARG A 124 16.07 8.42 -13.97
N ILE A 125 14.83 7.98 -13.77
CA ILE A 125 14.53 6.60 -13.40
C ILE A 125 14.95 5.64 -14.50
N LYS A 126 14.91 6.04 -15.78
CA LYS A 126 15.38 5.23 -16.93
C LYS A 126 16.79 4.67 -16.75
N ARG A 127 17.65 5.33 -15.97
CA ARG A 127 19.03 4.90 -15.68
C ARG A 127 19.17 4.11 -14.38
N GLU A 128 18.13 4.10 -13.55
CA GLU A 128 18.10 3.51 -12.21
C GLU A 128 17.04 2.40 -12.07
N ILE A 129 16.41 2.00 -13.19
CA ILE A 129 15.43 0.90 -13.21
C ILE A 129 16.16 -0.38 -12.76
N PRO A 130 15.65 -1.09 -11.73
CA PRO A 130 16.20 -2.39 -11.36
C PRO A 130 16.07 -3.40 -12.49
N GLU A 131 16.99 -4.36 -12.55
CA GLU A 131 16.92 -5.47 -13.50
C GLU A 131 15.59 -6.24 -13.35
N GLY A 132 15.03 -6.70 -14.47
CA GLY A 132 13.74 -7.40 -14.47
C GLY A 132 12.54 -6.48 -14.25
N ALA A 133 12.67 -5.16 -14.48
CA ALA A 133 11.55 -4.24 -14.42
C ALA A 133 11.55 -3.23 -15.57
N SER A 134 10.38 -2.68 -15.87
CA SER A 134 10.19 -1.46 -16.67
C SER A 134 9.22 -0.53 -15.97
N ILE A 135 9.31 0.77 -16.23
CA ILE A 135 8.39 1.78 -15.69
C ILE A 135 8.31 2.98 -16.65
N GLY A 136 7.13 3.57 -16.77
CA GLY A 136 6.92 4.81 -17.53
C GLY A 136 5.68 5.56 -17.07
N ALA A 137 5.66 6.86 -17.34
CA ALA A 137 4.51 7.71 -17.09
C ALA A 137 3.43 7.49 -18.17
N ASP A 138 2.16 7.60 -17.79
CA ASP A 138 1.06 7.67 -18.74
C ASP A 138 1.18 8.96 -19.56
N PRO A 139 1.24 8.88 -20.90
CA PRO A 139 1.24 10.07 -21.75
C PRO A 139 0.05 10.99 -21.47
N ALA A 140 -1.14 10.50 -21.11
CA ALA A 140 -2.27 11.37 -20.80
C ALA A 140 -2.19 12.00 -19.39
N ASN A 141 -1.40 11.42 -18.48
CA ASN A 141 -1.34 11.82 -17.09
C ASN A 141 0.03 11.50 -16.46
N ALA A 142 0.90 12.49 -16.38
CA ALA A 142 2.25 12.32 -15.84
C ALA A 142 2.29 11.93 -14.35
N CYS A 143 1.16 12.02 -13.62
CA CYS A 143 1.04 11.56 -12.23
C CYS A 143 0.58 10.10 -12.10
N VAL A 144 0.36 9.38 -13.20
CA VAL A 144 0.00 7.95 -13.19
C VAL A 144 1.08 7.21 -13.95
N TRP A 145 1.78 6.31 -13.28
CA TRP A 145 2.85 5.52 -13.89
C TRP A 145 2.50 4.05 -13.85
N THR A 146 2.89 3.35 -14.90
CA THR A 146 2.76 1.89 -14.99
C THR A 146 4.13 1.27 -14.99
N ALA A 147 4.34 0.32 -14.09
CA ALA A 147 5.53 -0.52 -14.05
C ALA A 147 5.15 -1.95 -14.42
N THR A 148 6.06 -2.64 -15.10
CA THR A 148 5.97 -4.07 -15.36
C THR A 148 7.14 -4.76 -14.70
N LEU A 149 6.87 -5.78 -13.91
CA LEU A 149 7.86 -6.55 -13.16
C LEU A 149 7.90 -7.96 -13.74
N PHE A 150 9.07 -8.41 -14.15
CA PHE A 150 9.30 -9.76 -14.64
C PHE A 150 9.70 -10.66 -13.49
N GLY A 151 9.06 -11.83 -13.41
CA GLY A 151 9.42 -12.87 -12.45
C GLY A 151 10.89 -13.27 -12.60
N PRO A 152 11.71 -13.17 -11.54
CA PRO A 152 13.12 -13.53 -11.64
C PRO A 152 13.30 -15.02 -11.98
N PRO A 153 14.37 -15.38 -12.72
CA PRO A 153 14.71 -16.78 -12.97
C PRO A 153 14.97 -17.49 -11.64
N ASP A 154 14.69 -18.80 -11.61
CA ASP A 154 14.85 -19.66 -10.42
C ASP A 154 13.98 -19.24 -9.21
N SER A 155 13.03 -18.33 -9.40
CA SER A 155 12.04 -17.96 -8.39
C SER A 155 10.68 -18.66 -8.64
N PRO A 156 9.78 -18.74 -7.64
CA PRO A 156 8.41 -19.20 -7.86
C PRO A 156 7.62 -18.38 -8.90
N TRP A 157 8.11 -17.19 -9.23
CA TRP A 157 7.47 -16.21 -10.11
C TRP A 157 8.02 -16.26 -11.54
N ASP A 158 9.03 -17.09 -11.82
CA ASP A 158 9.72 -17.20 -13.10
C ASP A 158 8.76 -17.27 -14.30
N GLY A 159 9.06 -16.48 -15.33
CA GLY A 159 8.26 -16.28 -16.54
C GLY A 159 7.06 -15.33 -16.37
N GLY A 160 6.65 -14.99 -15.15
CA GLY A 160 5.48 -14.13 -14.92
C GLY A 160 5.72 -12.66 -15.29
N MET A 161 4.66 -11.96 -15.69
CA MET A 161 4.67 -10.52 -15.99
C MET A 161 3.65 -9.78 -15.12
N PHE A 162 4.09 -8.98 -14.15
CA PHE A 162 3.22 -8.37 -13.15
C PHE A 162 3.16 -6.85 -13.33
N THR A 163 1.98 -6.33 -13.62
CA THR A 163 1.75 -4.91 -13.81
C THR A 163 1.39 -4.23 -12.49
N VAL A 164 2.05 -3.10 -12.24
CA VAL A 164 1.87 -2.24 -11.07
C VAL A 164 1.54 -0.85 -11.53
N GLU A 165 0.53 -0.27 -10.92
CA GLU A 165 0.16 1.12 -11.09
C GLU A 165 0.66 1.95 -9.89
N MET A 166 1.26 3.09 -10.18
CA MET A 166 1.62 4.11 -9.21
C MET A 166 0.86 5.40 -9.50
N VAL A 167 0.19 5.95 -8.49
CA VAL A 167 -0.49 7.26 -8.59
C VAL A 167 0.17 8.23 -7.63
N PHE A 168 0.76 9.28 -8.18
CA PHE A 168 1.50 10.29 -7.43
C PHE A 168 0.55 11.38 -6.94
N PRO A 169 0.65 11.78 -5.66
CA PRO A 169 -0.12 12.89 -5.13
C PRO A 169 0.46 14.24 -5.59
N PRO A 170 -0.32 15.34 -5.51
CA PRO A 170 0.13 16.68 -5.92
C PRO A 170 1.33 17.22 -5.12
N ASP A 171 1.59 16.68 -3.93
CA ASP A 171 2.68 17.04 -3.03
C ASP A 171 3.83 16.02 -3.05
N PHE A 172 3.92 15.15 -4.06
CA PHE A 172 5.10 14.29 -4.24
C PHE A 172 6.37 15.15 -4.48
N PRO A 173 7.52 14.85 -3.85
CA PRO A 173 7.87 13.67 -3.06
C PRO A 173 7.66 13.79 -1.54
N ASP A 174 6.97 14.81 -1.03
CA ASP A 174 6.72 14.93 0.41
C ASP A 174 5.72 13.88 0.90
N ALA A 175 4.70 13.57 0.10
CA ALA A 175 3.82 12.43 0.29
C ALA A 175 4.19 11.25 -0.62
N PRO A 176 4.04 9.99 -0.15
CA PRO A 176 4.33 8.80 -0.95
C PRO A 176 3.28 8.57 -2.05
N PRO A 177 3.65 7.91 -3.15
CA PRO A 177 2.70 7.47 -4.16
C PRO A 177 1.78 6.37 -3.60
N ALA A 178 0.57 6.28 -4.15
CA ALA A 178 -0.26 5.09 -4.01
C ALA A 178 0.25 4.01 -4.98
N VAL A 179 0.47 2.79 -4.49
CA VAL A 179 1.00 1.67 -5.29
C VAL A 179 0.01 0.51 -5.23
N ARG A 180 -0.32 -0.06 -6.39
CA ARG A 180 -1.24 -1.21 -6.50
C ARG A 180 -0.89 -2.09 -7.69
N PHE A 181 -0.81 -3.39 -7.48
CA PHE A 181 -0.76 -4.38 -8.54
C PHE A 181 -2.12 -4.45 -9.25
N THR A 182 -2.13 -4.29 -10.57
CA THR A 182 -3.33 -4.53 -11.39
C THR A 182 -3.45 -6.01 -11.73
N THR A 183 -2.33 -6.73 -11.79
CA THR A 183 -2.27 -8.19 -11.89
C THR A 183 -2.66 -8.84 -10.56
N PRO A 184 -3.65 -9.74 -10.51
CA PRO A 184 -4.03 -10.42 -9.27
C PRO A 184 -2.94 -11.38 -8.76
N LEU A 185 -2.57 -11.23 -7.48
CA LEU A 185 -1.46 -11.95 -6.87
C LEU A 185 -1.87 -12.69 -5.60
N PHE A 186 -1.30 -13.88 -5.42
CA PHE A 186 -1.37 -14.63 -4.17
C PHE A 186 -0.01 -14.58 -3.47
N HIS A 187 0.22 -13.54 -2.66
CA HIS A 187 1.49 -13.26 -2.00
C HIS A 187 1.28 -12.85 -0.53
N PRO A 188 2.09 -13.31 0.45
CA PRO A 188 1.90 -12.97 1.87
C PRO A 188 1.87 -11.46 2.17
N GLN A 189 2.66 -10.69 1.43
CA GLN A 189 2.84 -9.24 1.60
C GLN A 189 2.05 -8.39 0.57
N ILE A 190 1.07 -8.97 -0.14
CA ILE A 190 0.18 -8.24 -1.06
C ILE A 190 -1.27 -8.61 -0.73
N ASN A 191 -2.09 -7.62 -0.42
CA ASN A 191 -3.49 -7.86 -0.07
C ASN A 191 -4.35 -8.20 -1.31
N GLY A 192 -5.62 -8.55 -1.09
CA GLY A 192 -6.55 -8.96 -2.13
C GLY A 192 -6.89 -7.86 -3.14
N GLN A 193 -6.71 -6.59 -2.77
CA GLN A 193 -6.84 -5.43 -3.67
C GLN A 193 -5.55 -5.12 -4.45
N GLY A 194 -4.51 -5.94 -4.32
CA GLY A 194 -3.22 -5.73 -4.98
C GLY A 194 -2.34 -4.67 -4.32
N VAL A 195 -2.67 -4.17 -3.13
CA VAL A 195 -1.82 -3.20 -2.41
C VAL A 195 -0.69 -3.96 -1.70
N PRO A 196 0.59 -3.67 -1.99
CA PRO A 196 1.72 -4.32 -1.33
C PRO A 196 2.07 -3.67 0.02
N TYR A 197 2.63 -4.45 0.93
CA TYR A 197 3.38 -3.93 2.06
C TYR A 197 4.77 -3.51 1.59
N LEU A 198 5.03 -2.20 1.55
CA LEU A 198 6.35 -1.64 1.23
C LEU A 198 6.82 -0.77 2.39
N ARG A 199 7.94 -1.15 3.00
CA ARG A 199 8.51 -0.42 4.16
C ARG A 199 8.83 1.03 3.81
N CYS A 200 9.29 1.30 2.59
CA CYS A 200 9.61 2.66 2.16
C CYS A 200 8.38 3.59 2.16
N LEU A 201 7.18 3.06 1.86
CA LEU A 201 5.94 3.85 1.89
C LEU A 201 5.47 4.12 3.32
N VAL A 202 5.62 3.13 4.22
CA VAL A 202 5.27 3.28 5.65
C VAL A 202 6.19 4.29 6.34
N MET A 203 7.49 4.24 6.01
CA MET A 203 8.53 5.09 6.59
C MET A 203 8.74 6.40 5.83
N TRP A 204 7.96 6.67 4.78
CA TRP A 204 8.22 7.75 3.83
C TRP A 204 8.53 9.10 4.49
N THR A 205 7.69 9.53 5.43
CA THR A 205 7.87 10.84 6.08
C THR A 205 9.04 10.89 7.07
N TYR A 206 9.53 9.74 7.52
CA TYR A 206 10.70 9.62 8.39
C TYR A 206 11.99 9.37 7.59
N ALA A 207 11.89 8.91 6.35
CA ALA A 207 13.02 8.63 5.47
C ALA A 207 13.72 9.93 5.06
N GLU A 208 15.02 9.87 4.76
CA GLU A 208 15.74 11.02 4.24
C GLU A 208 15.25 11.38 2.81
N PRO A 209 15.34 12.64 2.36
CA PRO A 209 14.91 13.03 1.01
C PRO A 209 15.53 12.17 -0.11
N LYS A 210 16.77 11.71 0.05
CA LYS A 210 17.46 10.82 -0.91
C LYS A 210 16.84 9.42 -1.02
N GLU A 211 16.09 9.00 -0.01
CA GLU A 211 15.44 7.68 0.05
C GLU A 211 14.01 7.72 -0.50
N ARG A 212 13.38 8.90 -0.50
CA ARG A 212 12.02 9.19 -1.00
C ARG A 212 11.97 9.26 -2.52
N THR A 213 12.40 8.19 -3.18
CA THR A 213 12.55 8.13 -4.64
C THR A 213 11.75 6.99 -5.25
N ILE A 214 11.40 7.17 -6.53
CA ILE A 214 10.71 6.14 -7.34
C ILE A 214 11.58 4.88 -7.44
N ALA A 215 12.91 5.04 -7.54
CA ALA A 215 13.85 3.93 -7.58
C ALA A 215 13.81 3.09 -6.29
N THR A 216 13.67 3.72 -5.11
CA THR A 216 13.51 2.98 -3.84
C THR A 216 12.22 2.16 -3.82
N VAL A 217 11.11 2.72 -4.33
CA VAL A 217 9.84 1.99 -4.45
C VAL A 217 9.99 0.79 -5.41
N MET A 218 10.59 1.02 -6.58
CA MET A 218 10.83 -0.03 -7.58
C MET A 218 11.71 -1.17 -7.06
N ARG A 219 12.79 -0.86 -6.33
CA ARG A 219 13.63 -1.89 -5.71
C ARG A 219 12.86 -2.76 -4.72
N GLN A 220 12.00 -2.17 -3.89
CA GLN A 220 11.19 -2.95 -2.95
C GLN A 220 10.13 -3.79 -3.67
N LEU A 221 9.55 -3.28 -4.76
CA LEU A 221 8.60 -4.03 -5.59
C LEU A 221 9.24 -5.25 -6.25
N VAL A 222 10.43 -5.10 -6.84
CA VAL A 222 11.21 -6.25 -7.38
C VAL A 222 11.59 -7.22 -6.27
N GLY A 223 11.97 -6.69 -5.10
CA GLY A 223 12.30 -7.50 -3.92
C GLY A 223 11.18 -8.42 -3.43
N LEU A 224 9.90 -8.09 -3.69
CA LEU A 224 8.76 -8.98 -3.38
C LEU A 224 8.79 -10.30 -4.16
N PHE A 225 9.43 -10.33 -5.32
CA PHE A 225 9.52 -11.52 -6.17
C PHE A 225 10.91 -12.17 -6.14
N ALA A 226 11.95 -11.37 -5.90
CA ALA A 226 13.33 -11.83 -5.87
C ALA A 226 13.74 -12.49 -4.55
N HIS A 227 13.01 -12.25 -3.47
CA HIS A 227 13.35 -12.77 -2.14
C HIS A 227 12.18 -13.52 -1.53
N ASP A 228 12.48 -14.45 -0.61
CA ASP A 228 11.44 -15.08 0.18
C ASP A 228 10.66 -14.02 0.98
N PRO A 229 9.33 -14.16 1.13
CA PRO A 229 8.53 -13.25 1.93
C PRO A 229 9.10 -13.08 3.34
N SER A 230 9.07 -11.85 3.86
CA SER A 230 9.58 -11.57 5.20
C SER A 230 8.91 -12.48 6.25
N PRO A 231 9.66 -13.11 7.18
CA PRO A 231 9.08 -13.93 8.23
C PRO A 231 8.37 -13.11 9.31
N GLU A 232 8.50 -11.77 9.29
CA GLU A 232 7.87 -10.89 10.27
C GLU A 232 6.34 -10.86 10.09
N PRO A 233 5.55 -11.29 11.09
CA PRO A 233 4.08 -11.40 10.98
C PRO A 233 3.38 -10.06 10.71
N ALA A 234 4.01 -8.94 11.07
CA ALA A 234 3.48 -7.63 10.77
C ALA A 234 3.36 -7.42 9.26
N THR A 235 4.29 -7.92 8.46
CA THR A 235 4.29 -7.73 6.99
C THR A 235 3.24 -8.57 6.26
N HIS A 236 2.62 -9.54 6.94
CA HIS A 236 1.67 -10.50 6.36
C HIS A 236 0.27 -9.89 6.24
N ILE A 237 0.09 -9.05 5.22
CA ILE A 237 -1.19 -8.39 4.93
C ILE A 237 -2.20 -9.30 4.21
N ASN A 238 -1.76 -10.45 3.71
CA ASN A 238 -2.61 -11.53 3.22
C ASN A 238 -2.45 -12.77 4.12
N PRO A 239 -3.29 -12.92 5.15
CA PRO A 239 -3.17 -14.01 6.11
C PRO A 239 -3.30 -15.40 5.48
N ALA A 240 -4.14 -15.56 4.46
CA ALA A 240 -4.34 -16.83 3.78
C ALA A 240 -3.07 -17.26 3.01
N ALA A 241 -2.42 -16.32 2.32
CA ALA A 241 -1.15 -16.60 1.64
C ALA A 241 -0.01 -16.86 2.64
N ALA A 242 0.07 -16.07 3.71
CA ALA A 242 1.05 -16.26 4.77
C ALA A 242 0.89 -17.61 5.47
N ALA A 243 -0.33 -18.00 5.83
CA ALA A 243 -0.60 -19.27 6.50
C ALA A 243 -0.12 -20.48 5.67
N LEU A 244 -0.41 -20.49 4.36
CA LEU A 244 0.04 -21.58 3.48
C LEU A 244 1.56 -21.56 3.24
N HIS A 245 2.16 -20.37 3.08
CA HIS A 245 3.59 -20.22 2.80
C HIS A 245 4.45 -20.63 4.02
N PHE A 246 4.10 -20.15 5.21
CA PHE A 246 4.83 -20.41 6.46
C PHE A 246 4.34 -21.66 7.21
N SER A 247 3.44 -22.47 6.61
CA SER A 247 2.98 -23.71 7.22
C SER A 247 4.11 -24.72 7.43
N ARG A 248 3.99 -25.53 8.49
CA ARG A 248 4.80 -26.72 8.73
C ARG A 248 4.37 -27.92 7.88
N SER A 249 3.15 -27.91 7.35
CA SER A 249 2.64 -28.95 6.45
C SER A 249 3.24 -28.81 5.06
N GLU A 250 3.82 -29.90 4.56
CA GLU A 250 4.36 -29.94 3.20
C GLU A 250 3.25 -29.78 2.13
N GLU A 251 2.06 -30.28 2.41
CA GLU A 251 0.90 -30.21 1.52
C GLU A 251 0.41 -28.77 1.36
N GLU A 252 0.35 -28.01 2.45
CA GLU A 252 -0.05 -26.60 2.44
C GLU A 252 1.00 -25.74 1.71
N ARG A 253 2.28 -26.02 1.90
CA ARG A 253 3.37 -25.38 1.14
C ARG A 253 3.28 -25.71 -0.35
N LYS A 254 2.93 -26.96 -0.72
CA LYS A 254 2.68 -27.35 -2.11
C LYS A 254 1.48 -26.60 -2.69
N GLU A 255 0.40 -26.42 -1.94
CA GLU A 255 -0.75 -25.62 -2.38
C GLU A 255 -0.38 -24.14 -2.56
N SER A 256 0.44 -23.57 -1.68
CA SER A 256 0.98 -22.21 -1.86
C SER A 256 1.71 -22.08 -3.20
N LYS A 257 2.64 -23.00 -3.50
CA LYS A 257 3.37 -23.04 -4.78
C LYS A 257 2.43 -23.20 -5.98
N ARG A 258 1.38 -24.01 -5.87
CA ARG A 258 0.36 -24.17 -6.93
C ARG A 258 -0.40 -22.88 -7.19
N ARG A 259 -0.79 -22.14 -6.14
CA ARG A 259 -1.46 -20.84 -6.28
C ARG A 259 -0.56 -19.80 -6.93
N VAL A 260 0.70 -19.74 -6.54
CA VAL A 260 1.69 -18.85 -7.17
C VAL A 260 1.84 -19.17 -8.67
N LYS A 261 1.99 -20.45 -9.04
CA LYS A 261 2.04 -20.87 -10.45
C LYS A 261 0.79 -20.48 -11.24
N ARG A 262 -0.40 -20.54 -10.62
CA ARG A 262 -1.64 -20.06 -11.26
C ARG A 262 -1.61 -18.55 -11.49
N CYS A 263 -1.04 -17.77 -10.57
CA CYS A 263 -0.84 -16.33 -10.77
C CYS A 263 0.13 -16.04 -11.91
N VAL A 264 1.25 -16.76 -12.00
CA VAL A 264 2.23 -16.66 -13.10
C VAL A 264 1.57 -16.94 -14.45
N GLN A 265 0.82 -18.04 -14.57
CA GLN A 265 0.14 -18.37 -15.83
C GLN A 265 -0.85 -17.28 -16.24
N ARG A 266 -1.70 -16.83 -15.30
CA ARG A 266 -2.71 -15.79 -15.58
C ARG A 266 -2.10 -14.46 -15.93
N SER A 267 -0.89 -14.17 -15.46
CA SER A 267 -0.23 -12.91 -15.75
C SER A 267 0.33 -12.82 -17.17
N MET A 268 0.49 -13.97 -17.85
CA MET A 268 0.84 -14.05 -19.27
C MET A 268 -0.38 -13.89 -20.19
N ASP A 269 -1.58 -14.19 -19.70
CA ASP A 269 -2.82 -14.23 -20.50
C ASP A 269 -3.57 -12.87 -20.52
N MET A 270 -3.06 -11.84 -19.83
CA MET A 270 -3.64 -10.49 -19.73
C MET A 270 -2.94 -9.49 -20.64
#